data_AF-A0A385TRY8-F1
#
_entry.id   AF-A0A385TRY8-F1
#
_cell.length_a   1.000
_cell.length_b   1.000
_cell.length_c   1.000
_cell.angle_alpha   90.00
_cell.angle_beta   90.00
_cell.angle_gamma   90.00
#
_symmetry.space_group_name_H-M   'P 1'
#
loop_
_entity.id
_entity.type
_entity.pdbx_description
1 polymer ?
#
loop_
_entity_poly.entity_id
_entity_poly.type
_entity_poly.pdbx_seq_one_letter_code
_entity_poly.pdbx_strand_id
1 'polypeptide(L)'
;MQEHSPLSHQRIEDAKAGDFDAYRMIVNEYSNALLSVAYSVLGDFHEAQDAVQEAFLKCYRNLHTLNDPTKLGSWLYAIAHRTSLDFAKRSKRTLPLHETAPSTDNITPWLEQYVIHDSVWGALQKLEEKSKSVVVLHYLSEWSMKEIGQFLNMSVSAVESRIRRAREVLKQHLARDFEHYFLTHRLGRDFEQQVSEHVLKRAGHFYIPVTDKGQATAWFTLHFHLGTSRHGNPVLESGQELYLLECQRHAPGRMPVLTFEAASVGELEQRLHQQGIGMEPIREDALFGKLLVFYDPDGNKYHAIEPN
;
A
#
# COMPACT_ATOMS: atom_id res chain seq x y z
N MET A 1 10.96 6.13 -21.59
CA MET A 1 12.35 6.20 -21.11
C MET A 1 13.15 7.00 -22.13
N GLN A 2 13.30 8.31 -21.91
CA GLN A 2 14.17 9.14 -22.76
C GLN A 2 15.56 9.07 -22.13
N GLU A 3 16.57 8.59 -22.86
CA GLU A 3 17.96 8.65 -22.39
C GLU A 3 18.38 10.13 -22.33
N HIS A 4 18.74 10.62 -21.14
CA HIS A 4 19.30 11.96 -21.00
C HIS A 4 20.74 11.97 -21.51
N SER A 5 20.92 12.33 -22.77
CA SER A 5 22.24 12.43 -23.39
C SER A 5 22.87 13.79 -23.04
N PRO A 6 24.12 13.82 -22.52
CA PRO A 6 24.74 15.08 -22.13
C PRO A 6 24.85 16.03 -23.33
N LEU A 7 24.50 17.30 -23.11
CA LEU A 7 24.64 18.37 -24.09
C LEU A 7 26.08 18.43 -24.62
N SER A 8 26.23 18.57 -25.93
CA SER A 8 27.55 18.67 -26.55
C SER A 8 28.30 19.91 -26.04
N HIS A 9 29.61 19.79 -25.86
CA HIS A 9 30.46 20.91 -25.43
C HIS A 9 30.28 22.14 -26.31
N GLN A 10 30.13 21.94 -27.62
CA GLN A 10 29.91 23.02 -28.59
C GLN A 10 28.67 23.86 -28.22
N ARG A 11 27.54 23.23 -27.86
CA ARG A 11 26.31 23.95 -27.48
C ARG A 11 26.48 24.76 -26.21
N ILE A 12 27.34 24.31 -25.29
CA ILE A 12 27.63 25.04 -24.06
C ILE A 12 28.45 26.30 -24.39
N GLU A 13 29.42 26.18 -25.31
CA GLU A 13 30.21 27.32 -25.78
C GLU A 13 29.35 28.31 -26.60
N ASP A 14 28.45 27.82 -27.44
CA ASP A 14 27.51 28.68 -28.19
C ASP A 14 26.60 29.47 -27.22
N ALA A 15 26.09 28.81 -26.18
CA ALA A 15 25.29 29.47 -25.14
C ALA A 15 26.09 30.52 -24.36
N LYS A 16 27.39 30.27 -24.09
CA LYS A 16 28.30 31.27 -23.49
C LYS A 16 28.54 32.46 -24.40
N ALA A 17 28.55 32.25 -25.71
CA ALA A 17 28.67 33.30 -26.72
C ALA A 17 27.37 34.11 -26.92
N GLY A 18 26.29 33.74 -26.22
CA GLY A 18 25.01 34.47 -26.25
C GLY A 18 23.96 33.85 -27.16
N ASP A 19 24.19 32.65 -27.71
CA ASP A 19 23.18 31.92 -28.48
C ASP A 19 22.00 31.53 -27.57
N PHE A 20 20.85 32.13 -27.85
CA PHE A 20 19.62 31.91 -27.09
C PHE A 20 19.03 30.51 -27.31
N ASP A 21 19.13 29.96 -28.51
CA ASP A 21 18.61 28.62 -28.82
C ASP A 21 19.48 27.55 -28.14
N ALA A 22 20.80 27.74 -28.10
CA ALA A 22 21.70 26.90 -27.34
C ALA A 22 21.39 26.94 -25.84
N TYR A 23 21.11 28.12 -25.28
CA TYR A 23 20.70 28.26 -23.89
C TYR A 23 19.33 27.63 -23.59
N ARG A 24 18.36 27.76 -24.51
CA ARG A 24 17.04 27.13 -24.41
C ARG A 24 17.16 25.60 -24.30
N MET A 25 18.09 25.00 -25.03
CA MET A 25 18.37 23.56 -24.93
C MET A 25 18.90 23.17 -23.54
N ILE A 26 19.75 23.99 -22.92
CA ILE A 26 20.20 23.80 -21.53
C ILE A 26 18.99 23.83 -20.58
N VAL A 27 18.11 24.82 -20.74
CA VAL A 27 16.90 24.93 -19.93
C VAL A 27 16.04 23.67 -20.07
N ASN A 28 15.69 23.28 -21.30
CA ASN A 28 14.84 22.11 -21.55
C ASN A 28 15.40 20.83 -20.92
N GLU A 29 16.71 20.62 -21.01
CA GLU A 29 17.38 19.43 -20.49
C GLU A 29 17.31 19.37 -18.95
N TYR A 30 17.54 20.50 -18.28
CA TYR A 30 17.73 20.52 -16.82
C TYR A 30 16.50 20.99 -16.03
N SER A 31 15.43 21.44 -16.69
CA SER A 31 14.24 22.02 -16.02
C SER A 31 13.63 21.10 -14.97
N ASN A 32 13.35 19.85 -15.33
CA ASN A 32 12.71 18.89 -14.42
C ASN A 32 13.62 18.54 -13.24
N ALA A 33 14.91 18.38 -13.48
CA ALA A 33 15.88 18.09 -12.43
C ALA A 33 16.01 19.26 -11.43
N LEU A 34 16.08 20.50 -11.92
CA LEU A 34 16.16 21.68 -11.08
C LEU A 34 14.86 21.93 -10.32
N LEU A 35 13.70 21.64 -10.93
CA LEU A 35 12.40 21.70 -10.27
C LEU A 35 12.29 20.69 -9.15
N SER A 36 12.70 19.44 -9.38
CA SER A 36 12.75 18.42 -8.34
C SER A 36 13.64 18.86 -7.17
N VAL A 37 14.82 19.43 -7.46
CA VAL A 37 15.74 19.95 -6.42
C VAL A 37 15.11 21.11 -5.65
N ALA A 38 14.53 22.11 -6.33
CA ALA A 38 13.90 23.25 -5.69
C ALA A 38 12.69 22.83 -4.83
N TYR A 39 11.86 21.93 -5.37
CA TYR A 39 10.74 21.34 -4.66
C TYR A 39 11.19 20.63 -3.40
N SER A 40 12.32 19.90 -3.41
CA SER A 40 12.88 19.23 -2.23
C SER A 40 13.30 20.16 -1.08
N VAL A 41 13.51 21.45 -1.38
CA VAL A 41 13.85 22.48 -0.40
C VAL A 41 12.61 23.23 0.07
N LEU A 42 11.67 23.54 -0.83
CA LEU A 42 10.57 24.46 -0.58
C LEU A 42 9.26 23.76 -0.18
N GLY A 43 8.96 22.59 -0.76
CA GLY A 43 7.72 21.85 -0.50
C GLY A 43 6.47 22.40 -1.18
N ASP A 44 6.57 23.58 -1.79
CA ASP A 44 5.53 24.20 -2.61
C ASP A 44 5.95 24.21 -4.08
N PHE A 45 5.05 23.79 -4.97
CA PHE A 45 5.32 23.66 -6.39
C PHE A 45 5.47 25.02 -7.09
N HIS A 46 4.66 26.01 -6.70
CA HIS A 46 4.72 27.35 -7.29
C HIS A 46 5.98 28.09 -6.83
N GLU A 47 6.32 28.06 -5.54
CA GLU A 47 7.58 28.63 -5.05
C GLU A 47 8.79 27.94 -5.70
N ALA A 48 8.72 26.61 -5.92
CA ALA A 48 9.78 25.87 -6.61
C ALA A 48 9.94 26.29 -8.07
N GLN A 49 8.83 26.51 -8.80
CA GLN A 49 8.87 27.03 -10.17
C GLN A 49 9.53 28.41 -10.23
N ASP A 50 9.16 29.32 -9.32
CA ASP A 50 9.74 30.67 -9.26
C ASP A 50 11.24 30.62 -8.92
N ALA A 51 11.64 29.77 -7.98
CA ALA A 51 13.04 29.58 -7.64
C ALA A 51 13.87 29.03 -8.81
N VAL A 52 13.31 28.11 -9.60
CA VAL A 52 13.97 27.58 -10.81
C VAL A 52 14.10 28.64 -11.90
N GLN A 53 13.06 29.44 -12.13
CA GLN A 53 13.12 30.55 -13.09
C GLN A 53 14.24 31.55 -12.72
N GLU A 54 14.28 31.96 -11.46
CA GLU A 54 15.33 32.86 -10.95
C GLU A 54 16.72 32.20 -11.01
N ALA A 55 16.81 30.89 -10.74
CA ALA A 55 18.06 30.15 -10.88
C ALA A 55 18.55 30.14 -12.32
N PHE A 56 17.70 29.84 -13.30
CA PHE A 56 18.09 29.89 -14.72
C PHE A 56 18.51 31.31 -15.12
N LEU A 57 17.79 32.35 -14.70
CA LEU A 57 18.20 33.74 -14.97
C LEU A 57 19.61 34.04 -14.41
N LYS A 58 19.91 33.60 -13.18
CA LYS A 58 21.26 33.70 -12.61
C LYS A 58 22.28 32.88 -13.40
N CYS A 59 21.91 31.70 -13.88
CA CYS A 59 22.77 30.86 -14.70
C CYS A 59 23.10 31.56 -16.03
N TYR A 60 22.11 32.09 -16.73
CA TYR A 60 22.31 32.83 -17.98
C TYR A 60 23.32 33.98 -17.79
N ARG A 61 23.13 34.80 -16.75
CA ARG A 61 24.01 35.93 -16.44
C ARG A 61 25.45 35.52 -16.10
N ASN A 62 25.63 34.37 -15.47
CA ASN A 62 26.93 33.90 -14.99
C ASN A 62 27.53 32.78 -15.84
N LEU A 63 26.92 32.42 -16.97
CA LEU A 63 27.33 31.25 -17.75
C LEU A 63 28.79 31.34 -18.24
N HIS A 64 29.26 32.56 -18.51
CA HIS A 64 30.65 32.86 -18.86
C HIS A 64 31.67 32.47 -17.77
N THR A 65 31.25 32.30 -16.51
CA THR A 65 32.11 31.87 -15.40
C THR A 65 32.32 30.36 -15.33
N LEU A 66 31.59 29.59 -16.14
CA LEU A 66 31.72 28.14 -16.20
C LEU A 66 33.00 27.76 -16.97
N ASN A 67 34.08 27.48 -16.23
CA ASN A 67 35.36 27.12 -16.82
C ASN A 67 35.38 25.73 -17.48
N ASP A 68 34.61 24.78 -16.94
CA ASP A 68 34.61 23.39 -17.37
C ASP A 68 33.19 22.97 -17.79
N PRO A 69 32.92 22.83 -19.12
CA PRO A 69 31.61 22.46 -19.63
C PRO A 69 31.09 21.13 -19.09
N THR A 70 31.97 20.20 -18.71
CA THR A 70 31.57 18.89 -18.16
C THR A 70 30.86 19.02 -16.80
N LYS A 71 31.06 20.16 -16.11
CA LYS A 71 30.48 20.44 -14.79
C LYS A 71 29.18 21.23 -14.83
N LEU A 72 28.64 21.51 -16.02
CA LEU A 72 27.42 22.31 -16.19
C LEU A 72 26.30 21.85 -15.26
N GLY A 73 26.01 20.55 -15.20
CA GLY A 73 24.98 19.99 -14.32
C GLY A 73 25.18 20.35 -12.84
N SER A 74 26.38 20.08 -12.31
CA SER A 74 26.71 20.34 -10.90
C SER A 74 26.72 21.83 -10.57
N TRP A 75 27.07 22.65 -11.55
CA TRP A 75 27.08 24.11 -11.44
C TRP A 75 25.64 24.68 -11.42
N LEU A 76 24.77 24.20 -12.32
CA LEU A 76 23.34 24.52 -12.32
C LEU A 76 22.67 24.08 -11.01
N TYR A 77 22.96 22.87 -10.54
CA TYR A 77 22.48 22.34 -9.27
C TYR A 77 22.82 23.28 -8.11
N ALA A 78 24.09 23.72 -8.01
CA ALA A 78 24.53 24.57 -6.91
C ALA A 78 23.79 25.92 -6.90
N ILE A 79 23.54 26.51 -8.07
CA ILE A 79 22.81 27.79 -8.21
C ILE A 79 21.34 27.61 -7.85
N ALA A 80 20.68 26.55 -8.36
CA ALA A 80 19.28 26.26 -8.08
C ALA A 80 19.03 25.94 -6.61
N HIS A 81 19.88 25.10 -6.02
CA HIS A 81 19.81 24.75 -4.61
C HIS A 81 19.99 25.99 -3.71
N ARG A 82 21.00 26.82 -3.97
CA ARG A 82 21.22 28.06 -3.21
C ARG A 82 20.08 29.05 -3.36
N THR A 83 19.54 29.19 -4.57
CA THR A 83 18.37 30.06 -4.82
C THR A 83 17.14 29.58 -4.05
N SER A 84 16.91 28.27 -4.00
CA SER A 84 15.80 27.67 -3.24
C SER A 84 15.96 27.90 -1.74
N LEU A 85 17.18 27.80 -1.19
CA LEU A 85 17.46 28.14 0.21
C LEU A 85 17.20 29.63 0.52
N ASP A 86 17.49 30.52 -0.42
CA ASP A 86 17.21 31.95 -0.26
C ASP A 86 15.70 32.25 -0.29
N PHE A 87 14.94 31.56 -1.13
CA PHE A 87 13.47 31.62 -1.13
C PHE A 87 12.88 31.11 0.20
N ALA A 88 13.34 29.95 0.69
CA ALA A 88 12.88 29.37 1.95
C ALA A 88 13.11 30.32 3.15
N LYS A 89 14.21 31.08 3.15
CA LYS A 89 14.49 32.11 4.17
C LYS A 89 13.55 33.31 4.08
N ARG A 90 13.10 33.68 2.88
CA ARG A 90 12.17 34.79 2.65
C ARG A 90 10.75 34.40 3.05
N SER A 91 10.29 33.20 2.65
CA SER A 91 8.97 32.67 2.98
C SER A 91 8.77 32.56 4.51
N LYS A 92 9.80 32.12 5.25
CA LYS A 92 9.80 32.13 6.74
C LYS A 92 9.67 33.51 7.38
N ARG A 93 9.98 34.60 6.68
CA ARG A 93 9.84 35.97 7.17
C ARG A 93 8.47 36.58 6.87
N THR A 94 7.66 35.95 6.02
CA THR A 94 6.44 36.53 5.43
C THR A 94 5.15 35.77 5.75
N LEU A 95 5.08 34.97 6.82
CA LEU A 95 3.84 34.26 7.19
C LEU A 95 2.83 35.16 7.94
N PRO A 96 1.73 35.63 7.33
CA PRO A 96 0.43 35.62 7.97
C PRO A 96 -0.21 34.24 7.80
N LEU A 97 -0.77 33.74 8.90
CA LEU A 97 -1.50 32.48 8.99
C LEU A 97 -2.74 32.54 8.05
N HIS A 98 -2.75 31.76 6.98
CA HIS A 98 -4.01 31.51 6.25
C HIS A 98 -4.17 30.03 5.93
N GLU A 99 -4.90 29.36 6.82
CA GLU A 99 -5.59 28.12 6.55
C GLU A 99 -6.76 28.42 5.60
N THR A 100 -6.64 28.06 4.33
CA THR A 100 -7.81 27.91 3.47
C THR A 100 -8.18 26.43 3.46
N ALA A 101 -9.11 26.05 4.32
CA ALA A 101 -9.74 24.73 4.29
C ALA A 101 -10.63 24.62 3.03
N PRO A 102 -10.56 23.52 2.27
CA PRO A 102 -11.45 23.31 1.13
C PRO A 102 -12.85 22.91 1.58
N SER A 103 -13.83 23.30 0.77
CA SER A 103 -15.27 23.04 0.91
C SER A 103 -15.62 21.55 0.97
N THR A 104 -16.69 21.26 1.75
CA THR A 104 -17.02 20.02 2.47
C THR A 104 -17.41 18.76 1.68
N ASP A 105 -17.32 18.72 0.35
CA ASP A 105 -17.91 17.60 -0.43
C ASP A 105 -16.94 16.54 -0.94
N ASN A 106 -15.63 16.62 -0.62
CA ASN A 106 -14.64 15.59 -0.97
C ASN A 106 -13.53 15.46 0.09
N ILE A 107 -13.88 15.57 1.38
CA ILE A 107 -12.91 15.63 2.48
C ILE A 107 -12.08 14.35 2.58
N THR A 108 -12.66 13.16 2.38
CA THR A 108 -11.98 11.89 2.68
C THR A 108 -10.81 11.56 1.75
N PRO A 109 -10.94 11.53 0.41
CA PRO A 109 -9.80 11.25 -0.47
C PRO A 109 -8.75 12.37 -0.48
N TRP A 110 -9.19 13.62 -0.33
CA TRP A 110 -8.30 14.78 -0.30
C TRP A 110 -7.47 14.82 0.99
N LEU A 111 -8.09 14.52 2.13
CA LEU A 111 -7.41 14.44 3.42
C LEU A 111 -6.42 13.26 3.46
N GLU A 112 -6.79 12.10 2.91
CA GLU A 112 -5.88 10.95 2.78
C GLU A 112 -4.66 11.27 1.91
N GLN A 113 -4.86 11.91 0.75
CA GLN A 113 -3.76 12.35 -0.12
C GLN A 113 -2.88 13.40 0.58
N TYR A 114 -3.47 14.35 1.31
CA TYR A 114 -2.75 15.38 2.04
C TYR A 114 -1.92 14.80 3.19
N VAL A 115 -2.47 13.86 3.96
CA VAL A 115 -1.76 13.19 5.07
C VAL A 115 -0.59 12.35 4.54
N ILE A 116 -0.77 11.64 3.42
CA ILE A 116 0.30 10.88 2.76
C ILE A 116 1.38 11.84 2.25
N HIS A 117 0.98 12.95 1.61
CA HIS A 117 1.90 13.97 1.11
C HIS A 117 2.73 14.59 2.25
N ASP A 118 2.10 15.01 3.33
CA ASP A 118 2.78 15.63 4.48
C ASP A 118 3.71 14.64 5.20
N SER A 119 3.32 13.37 5.31
CA SER A 119 4.16 12.31 5.87
C SER A 119 5.41 12.06 5.01
N VAL A 120 5.24 11.95 3.68
CA VAL A 120 6.35 11.79 2.73
C VAL A 120 7.25 13.01 2.73
N TRP A 121 6.67 14.21 2.75
CA TRP A 121 7.39 15.46 2.81
C TRP A 121 8.19 15.60 4.11
N GLY A 122 7.55 15.32 5.25
CA GLY A 122 8.17 15.29 6.57
C GLY A 122 9.34 14.31 6.63
N ALA A 123 9.19 13.11 6.08
CA ALA A 123 10.26 12.11 5.99
C ALA A 123 11.42 12.58 5.08
N LEU A 124 11.11 13.20 3.93
CA LEU A 124 12.14 13.79 3.06
C LEU A 124 12.94 14.87 3.79
N GLN A 125 12.31 15.70 4.64
CA GLN A 125 13.02 16.72 5.42
C GLN A 125 13.98 16.16 6.48
N LYS A 126 13.88 14.88 6.82
CA LYS A 126 14.84 14.19 7.73
C LYS A 126 16.09 13.71 7.03
N LEU A 127 16.12 13.69 5.71
CA LEU A 127 17.29 13.28 4.94
C LEU A 127 18.40 14.33 5.02
N GLU A 128 19.65 13.86 5.11
CA GLU A 128 20.80 14.73 4.81
C GLU A 128 20.69 15.29 3.39
N GLU A 129 21.08 16.54 3.20
CA GLU A 129 20.90 17.28 1.94
C GLU A 129 21.43 16.50 0.72
N LYS A 130 22.62 15.89 0.85
CA LYS A 130 23.24 15.10 -0.22
C LYS A 130 22.44 13.85 -0.60
N SER A 131 21.78 13.22 0.37
CA SER A 131 20.92 12.05 0.13
C SER A 131 19.56 12.47 -0.43
N LYS A 132 19.00 13.58 0.06
CA LYS A 132 17.75 14.15 -0.43
C LYS A 132 17.82 14.43 -1.93
N SER A 133 18.86 15.13 -2.38
CA SER A 133 19.03 15.48 -3.80
C SER A 133 19.11 14.25 -4.71
N VAL A 134 19.83 13.20 -4.29
CA VAL A 134 19.95 11.97 -5.08
C VAL A 134 18.63 11.21 -5.16
N VAL A 135 17.90 11.09 -4.05
CA VAL A 135 16.59 10.41 -4.02
C VAL A 135 15.57 11.15 -4.87
N VAL A 136 15.54 12.47 -4.77
CA VAL A 136 14.58 13.28 -5.50
C VAL A 136 14.86 13.23 -7.01
N LEU A 137 16.12 13.33 -7.44
CA LEU A 137 16.48 13.13 -8.85
C LEU A 137 16.12 11.72 -9.35
N HIS A 138 16.30 10.69 -8.51
CA HIS A 138 15.99 9.32 -8.91
C HIS A 138 14.49 9.04 -9.04
N TYR A 139 13.68 9.47 -8.07
CA TYR A 139 12.26 9.12 -8.01
C TYR A 139 11.33 10.14 -8.64
N LEU A 140 11.66 11.44 -8.62
CA LEU A 140 10.81 12.49 -9.21
C LEU A 140 11.23 12.82 -10.64
N SER A 141 12.52 12.73 -10.96
CA SER A 141 13.03 12.98 -12.32
C SER A 141 13.31 11.69 -13.10
N GLU A 142 13.08 10.51 -12.51
CA GLU A 142 13.32 9.19 -13.12
C GLU A 142 14.77 8.96 -13.63
N TRP A 143 15.74 9.69 -13.07
CA TRP A 143 17.13 9.58 -13.53
C TRP A 143 17.81 8.30 -13.02
N SER A 144 18.62 7.70 -13.88
CA SER A 144 19.51 6.59 -13.55
C SER A 144 20.64 7.05 -12.62
N MET A 145 21.22 6.10 -11.88
CA MET A 145 22.35 6.39 -11.00
C MET A 145 23.57 6.94 -11.75
N LYS A 146 23.72 6.59 -13.04
CA LYS A 146 24.78 7.09 -13.91
C LYS A 146 24.56 8.55 -14.26
N GLU A 147 23.33 8.92 -14.66
CA GLU A 147 22.96 10.31 -14.97
C GLU A 147 23.09 11.20 -13.72
N ILE A 148 22.62 10.73 -12.57
CA ILE A 148 22.78 11.45 -11.29
C ILE A 148 24.27 11.64 -10.95
N GLY A 149 25.09 10.60 -11.16
CA GLY A 149 26.53 10.66 -10.93
C GLY A 149 27.21 11.70 -11.82
N GLN A 150 26.86 11.74 -13.11
CA GLN A 150 27.35 12.74 -14.04
C GLN A 150 26.89 14.14 -13.63
N PHE A 151 25.60 14.31 -13.34
CA PHE A 151 25.02 15.60 -12.98
C PHE A 151 25.60 16.18 -11.69
N LEU A 152 25.75 15.38 -10.64
CA LEU A 152 26.28 15.83 -9.36
C LEU A 152 27.81 15.75 -9.27
N ASN A 153 28.49 15.32 -10.35
CA ASN A 153 29.92 15.05 -10.39
C ASN A 153 30.38 14.10 -9.26
N MET A 154 29.73 12.94 -9.16
CA MET A 154 29.98 11.90 -8.16
C MET A 154 30.12 10.52 -8.82
N SER A 155 30.84 9.60 -8.17
CA SER A 155 30.90 8.22 -8.64
C SER A 155 29.53 7.53 -8.49
N VAL A 156 29.22 6.59 -9.38
CA VAL A 156 27.97 5.80 -9.32
C VAL A 156 27.83 5.09 -7.98
N SER A 157 28.91 4.53 -7.44
CA SER A 157 28.93 3.92 -6.10
C SER A 157 28.56 4.91 -4.98
N ALA A 158 28.99 6.17 -5.10
CA ALA A 158 28.63 7.21 -4.13
C ALA A 158 27.16 7.66 -4.26
N VAL A 159 26.56 7.54 -5.44
CA VAL A 159 25.12 7.73 -5.67
C VAL A 159 24.33 6.58 -5.05
N GLU A 160 24.71 5.33 -5.33
CA GLU A 160 24.08 4.13 -4.81
C GLU A 160 24.08 4.10 -3.26
N SER A 161 25.23 4.40 -2.65
CA SER A 161 25.36 4.50 -1.20
C SER A 161 24.43 5.57 -0.59
N ARG A 162 24.24 6.70 -1.27
CA ARG A 162 23.32 7.77 -0.83
C ARG A 162 21.86 7.37 -0.97
N ILE A 163 21.47 6.71 -2.07
CA ILE A 163 20.11 6.16 -2.24
C ILE A 163 19.83 5.15 -1.14
N ARG A 164 20.76 4.23 -0.90
CA ARG A 164 20.60 3.20 0.15
C ARG A 164 20.40 3.82 1.52
N ARG A 165 21.25 4.78 1.91
CA ARG A 165 21.12 5.49 3.20
C ARG A 165 19.79 6.25 3.29
N ALA A 166 19.38 6.90 2.21
CA ALA A 166 18.14 7.64 2.19
C ALA A 166 16.91 6.73 2.32
N ARG A 167 16.89 5.58 1.63
CA ARG A 167 15.83 4.58 1.77
C ARG A 167 15.69 4.07 3.20
N GLU A 168 16.79 3.89 3.91
CA GLU A 168 16.76 3.45 5.31
C GLU A 168 16.11 4.51 6.21
N VAL A 169 16.49 5.78 6.06
CA VAL A 169 15.90 6.89 6.81
C VAL A 169 14.41 7.07 6.47
N LEU A 170 14.06 7.06 5.19
CA LEU A 170 12.66 7.15 4.74
C LEU A 170 11.83 5.99 5.29
N LYS A 171 12.36 4.77 5.25
CA LYS A 171 11.67 3.59 5.81
C LYS A 171 11.38 3.78 7.31
N GLN A 172 12.35 4.27 8.09
CA GLN A 172 12.17 4.46 9.53
C GLN A 172 11.10 5.52 9.84
N HIS A 173 11.12 6.64 9.13
CA HIS A 173 10.15 7.71 9.35
C HIS A 173 8.74 7.36 8.84
N LEU A 174 8.65 6.85 7.61
CA LEU A 174 7.37 6.44 7.04
C LEU A 174 6.76 5.27 7.81
N ALA A 175 7.54 4.27 8.23
CA ALA A 175 7.00 3.15 9.00
C ALA A 175 6.34 3.62 10.30
N ARG A 176 6.90 4.63 10.98
CA ARG A 176 6.32 5.23 12.18
C ARG A 176 5.00 5.94 11.90
N ASP A 177 4.94 6.71 10.81
CA ASP A 177 3.74 7.46 10.44
C ASP A 177 2.62 6.51 9.97
N PHE A 178 2.98 5.48 9.20
CA PHE A 178 2.04 4.43 8.78
C PHE A 178 1.64 3.49 9.92
N GLU A 179 2.49 3.24 10.93
CA GLU A 179 2.11 2.43 12.10
C GLU A 179 0.93 3.09 12.84
N HIS A 180 0.95 4.42 13.00
CA HIS A 180 -0.19 5.15 13.56
C HIS A 180 -1.44 5.02 12.69
N TYR A 181 -1.29 5.12 11.36
CA TYR A 181 -2.40 4.91 10.42
C TYR A 181 -2.99 3.49 10.53
N PHE A 182 -2.16 2.45 10.54
CA PHE A 182 -2.62 1.06 10.66
C PHE A 182 -3.19 0.74 12.03
N LEU A 183 -2.69 1.37 13.12
CA LEU A 183 -3.25 1.22 14.46
C LEU A 183 -4.62 1.89 14.59
N THR A 184 -4.83 3.01 13.93
CA THR A 184 -6.12 3.74 13.91
C THR A 184 -7.13 3.10 12.97
N HIS A 185 -6.67 2.42 11.91
CA HIS A 185 -7.50 1.75 10.92
C HIS A 185 -7.40 0.21 10.98
N ARG A 186 -7.13 -0.36 12.18
CA ARG A 186 -7.11 -1.81 12.34
C ARG A 186 -8.45 -2.39 11.91
N LEU A 187 -8.40 -3.49 11.17
CA LEU A 187 -9.58 -4.27 10.82
C LEU A 187 -10.26 -4.68 12.14
N GLY A 188 -11.49 -4.17 12.34
CA GLY A 188 -12.29 -4.41 13.53
C GLY A 188 -13.21 -5.61 13.37
N ARG A 189 -13.97 -5.92 14.43
CA ARG A 189 -14.91 -7.04 14.45
C ARG A 189 -15.90 -7.01 13.28
N ASP A 190 -16.34 -5.82 12.85
CA ASP A 190 -17.29 -5.67 11.75
C ASP A 190 -16.71 -6.18 10.41
N PHE A 191 -15.43 -5.93 10.14
CA PHE A 191 -14.75 -6.46 8.95
C PHE A 191 -14.56 -7.97 9.05
N GLU A 192 -14.13 -8.48 10.20
CA GLU A 192 -13.97 -9.91 10.44
C GLU A 192 -15.30 -10.67 10.30
N GLN A 193 -16.39 -10.07 10.80
CA GLN A 193 -17.75 -10.59 10.67
C GLN A 193 -18.20 -10.58 9.20
N GLN A 194 -18.02 -9.48 8.48
CA GLN A 194 -18.35 -9.41 7.05
C GLN A 194 -17.55 -10.41 6.22
N VAL A 195 -16.26 -10.59 6.47
CA VAL A 195 -15.44 -11.59 5.79
C VAL A 195 -15.92 -13.00 6.13
N SER A 196 -16.19 -13.29 7.39
CA SER A 196 -16.69 -14.61 7.83
C SER A 196 -18.04 -14.92 7.20
N GLU A 197 -18.99 -13.98 7.24
CA GLU A 197 -20.29 -14.12 6.58
C GLU A 197 -20.14 -14.31 5.07
N HIS A 198 -19.26 -13.54 4.42
CA HIS A 198 -19.06 -13.61 2.99
C HIS A 198 -18.42 -14.93 2.54
N VAL A 199 -17.43 -15.42 3.29
CA VAL A 199 -16.79 -16.72 3.06
C VAL A 199 -17.77 -17.85 3.33
N LEU A 200 -18.50 -17.82 4.44
CA LEU A 200 -19.51 -18.85 4.77
C LEU A 200 -20.65 -18.88 3.73
N LYS A 201 -21.10 -17.72 3.24
CA LYS A 201 -22.15 -17.62 2.20
C LYS A 201 -21.67 -18.05 0.80
N ARG A 202 -20.35 -18.04 0.51
CA ARG A 202 -19.80 -18.29 -0.85
C ARG A 202 -18.86 -19.49 -0.98
N ALA A 203 -18.44 -20.13 0.11
CA ALA A 203 -17.71 -21.39 0.07
C ALA A 203 -18.64 -22.51 -0.43
N GLY A 204 -18.82 -22.60 -1.75
CA GLY A 204 -19.78 -23.49 -2.41
C GLY A 204 -19.48 -24.99 -2.33
N HIS A 205 -18.36 -25.39 -1.68
CA HIS A 205 -17.98 -26.79 -1.51
C HIS A 205 -17.33 -26.98 -0.13
N PHE A 206 -17.99 -27.75 0.74
CA PHE A 206 -17.41 -28.18 2.01
C PHE A 206 -16.85 -29.59 1.82
N TYR A 207 -15.53 -29.72 1.96
CA TYR A 207 -14.87 -31.02 1.91
C TYR A 207 -14.86 -31.64 3.32
N ILE A 208 -15.64 -32.70 3.50
CA ILE A 208 -15.75 -33.41 4.78
C ILE A 208 -14.97 -34.72 4.68
N PRO A 209 -13.84 -34.86 5.38
CA PRO A 209 -13.11 -36.13 5.42
C PRO A 209 -13.90 -37.16 6.24
N VAL A 210 -14.12 -38.34 5.66
CA VAL A 210 -14.88 -39.44 6.28
C VAL A 210 -14.14 -40.76 6.08
N THR A 211 -14.27 -41.72 6.99
CA THR A 211 -13.67 -43.05 6.82
C THR A 211 -14.52 -43.99 5.99
N ASP A 212 -15.84 -43.77 5.97
CA ASP A 212 -16.79 -44.49 5.13
C ASP A 212 -17.82 -43.50 4.55
N LYS A 213 -17.78 -43.30 3.22
CA LYS A 213 -18.67 -42.34 2.54
C LYS A 213 -20.13 -42.77 2.63
N GLY A 214 -20.42 -44.07 2.55
CA GLY A 214 -21.79 -44.59 2.59
C GLY A 214 -22.44 -44.37 3.95
N GLN A 215 -21.69 -44.67 5.02
CA GLN A 215 -22.12 -44.46 6.40
C GLN A 215 -22.36 -42.97 6.68
N ALA A 216 -21.44 -42.10 6.27
CA ALA A 216 -21.57 -40.67 6.48
C ALA A 216 -22.74 -40.06 5.68
N THR A 217 -22.91 -40.43 4.40
CA THR A 217 -24.07 -39.99 3.61
C THR A 217 -25.39 -40.43 4.24
N ALA A 218 -25.47 -41.68 4.70
CA ALA A 218 -26.67 -42.21 5.37
C ALA A 218 -26.97 -41.45 6.68
N TRP A 219 -25.93 -41.15 7.46
CA TRP A 219 -26.04 -40.36 8.69
C TRP A 219 -26.61 -38.97 8.42
N PHE A 220 -26.05 -38.23 7.45
CA PHE A 220 -26.57 -36.92 7.07
C PHE A 220 -28.02 -36.96 6.59
N THR A 221 -28.35 -37.95 5.76
CA THR A 221 -29.71 -38.15 5.24
C THR A 221 -30.70 -38.43 6.38
N LEU A 222 -30.32 -39.28 7.34
CA LEU A 222 -31.19 -39.67 8.46
C LEU A 222 -31.41 -38.54 9.46
N HIS A 223 -30.35 -37.82 9.84
CA HIS A 223 -30.41 -36.88 10.96
C HIS A 223 -30.81 -35.46 10.52
N PHE A 224 -30.43 -35.07 9.31
CA PHE A 224 -30.66 -33.74 8.75
C PHE A 224 -31.68 -33.73 7.61
N HIS A 225 -32.27 -34.88 7.26
CA HIS A 225 -33.27 -35.01 6.19
C HIS A 225 -32.78 -34.46 4.84
N LEU A 226 -31.47 -34.51 4.59
CA LEU A 226 -30.86 -33.99 3.37
C LEU A 226 -31.12 -34.91 2.19
N GLY A 227 -31.30 -34.33 1.00
CA GLY A 227 -31.28 -35.06 -0.25
C GLY A 227 -29.86 -35.52 -0.62
N THR A 228 -29.73 -36.41 -1.59
CA THR A 228 -28.44 -36.83 -2.14
C THR A 228 -28.27 -36.38 -3.58
N SER A 229 -27.08 -35.92 -3.93
CA SER A 229 -26.74 -35.52 -5.29
C SER A 229 -26.52 -36.74 -6.17
N ARG A 230 -26.42 -36.52 -7.49
CA ARG A 230 -26.02 -37.55 -8.47
C ARG A 230 -24.65 -38.19 -8.16
N HIS A 231 -23.83 -37.54 -7.31
CA HIS A 231 -22.51 -38.02 -6.89
C HIS A 231 -22.54 -38.70 -5.50
N GLY A 232 -23.73 -38.91 -4.93
CA GLY A 232 -23.92 -39.55 -3.63
C GLY A 232 -23.52 -38.67 -2.43
N ASN A 233 -23.45 -37.35 -2.64
CA ASN A 233 -23.13 -36.37 -1.60
C ASN A 233 -24.42 -35.81 -0.98
N PRO A 234 -24.48 -35.53 0.33
CA PRO A 234 -25.60 -34.80 0.91
C PRO A 234 -25.74 -33.41 0.31
N VAL A 235 -26.98 -32.96 0.10
CA VAL A 235 -27.31 -31.64 -0.47
C VAL A 235 -28.02 -30.81 0.58
N LEU A 236 -27.46 -29.63 0.87
CA LEU A 236 -28.07 -28.63 1.76
C LEU A 236 -29.28 -27.98 1.11
N GLU A 237 -30.16 -27.37 1.91
CA GLU A 237 -31.33 -26.62 1.41
C GLU A 237 -30.95 -25.46 0.49
N SER A 238 -29.74 -24.91 0.66
CA SER A 238 -29.15 -23.89 -0.22
C SER A 238 -28.81 -24.40 -1.62
N GLY A 239 -28.91 -25.72 -1.87
CA GLY A 239 -28.50 -26.39 -3.10
C GLY A 239 -27.01 -26.73 -3.15
N GLN A 240 -26.24 -26.42 -2.10
CA GLN A 240 -24.81 -26.75 -2.02
C GLN A 240 -24.60 -28.23 -1.66
N GLU A 241 -23.62 -28.87 -2.30
CA GLU A 241 -23.23 -30.26 -1.99
C GLU A 241 -22.17 -30.29 -0.87
N LEU A 242 -22.35 -31.18 0.09
CA LEU A 242 -21.32 -31.58 1.07
C LEU A 242 -20.44 -32.67 0.45
N TYR A 243 -19.23 -32.32 0.01
CA TYR A 243 -18.32 -33.27 -0.63
C TYR A 243 -17.65 -34.15 0.42
N LEU A 244 -18.13 -35.38 0.56
CA LEU A 244 -17.53 -36.38 1.45
C LEU A 244 -16.26 -36.97 0.78
N LEU A 245 -15.10 -36.74 1.39
CA LEU A 245 -13.81 -37.26 0.96
C LEU A 245 -13.47 -38.52 1.77
N GLU A 246 -13.66 -39.68 1.15
CA GLU A 246 -13.32 -40.96 1.79
C GLU A 246 -11.80 -41.12 1.96
N CYS A 247 -11.36 -41.33 3.20
CA CYS A 247 -9.96 -41.35 3.62
C CYS A 247 -9.66 -42.65 4.40
N GLN A 248 -8.53 -43.31 4.10
CA GLN A 248 -8.15 -44.57 4.78
C GLN A 248 -7.93 -44.43 6.29
N ARG A 249 -7.54 -43.23 6.75
CA ARG A 249 -7.41 -42.86 8.17
C ARG A 249 -7.77 -41.38 8.30
N HIS A 250 -8.59 -41.05 9.29
CA HIS A 250 -8.98 -39.68 9.60
C HIS A 250 -8.73 -39.38 11.08
N ALA A 251 -8.31 -38.15 11.36
CA ALA A 251 -8.15 -37.61 12.71
C ALA A 251 -8.83 -36.24 12.75
N PRO A 252 -9.93 -36.07 13.50
CA PRO A 252 -10.68 -34.82 13.52
C PRO A 252 -9.83 -33.63 13.95
N GLY A 253 -9.94 -32.54 13.19
CA GLY A 253 -9.31 -31.27 13.51
C GLY A 253 -10.00 -30.55 14.68
N ARG A 254 -9.34 -29.52 15.22
CA ARG A 254 -9.92 -28.68 16.28
C ARG A 254 -11.05 -27.75 15.78
N MET A 255 -11.00 -27.38 14.50
CA MET A 255 -11.95 -26.49 13.84
C MET A 255 -13.19 -27.24 13.37
N PRO A 256 -14.37 -26.61 13.37
CA PRO A 256 -15.56 -27.18 12.76
C PRO A 256 -15.37 -27.34 11.25
N VAL A 257 -15.86 -28.45 10.70
CA VAL A 257 -15.86 -28.72 9.26
C VAL A 257 -16.94 -27.91 8.55
N LEU A 258 -18.04 -27.60 9.24
CA LEU A 258 -19.12 -26.75 8.75
C LEU A 258 -19.73 -25.95 9.90
N THR A 259 -20.03 -24.68 9.62
CA THR A 259 -20.89 -23.83 10.45
C THR A 259 -22.11 -23.43 9.61
N PHE A 260 -23.31 -23.69 10.11
CA PHE A 260 -24.56 -23.36 9.40
C PHE A 260 -25.59 -22.76 10.34
N GLU A 261 -26.51 -21.98 9.76
CA GLU A 261 -27.60 -21.35 10.48
C GLU A 261 -28.76 -22.34 10.71
N ALA A 262 -29.28 -22.37 11.93
CA ALA A 262 -30.44 -23.16 12.31
C ALA A 262 -31.57 -22.23 12.77
N ALA A 263 -32.81 -22.54 12.37
CA ALA A 263 -33.98 -21.76 12.76
C ALA A 263 -34.20 -21.72 14.29
N SER A 264 -33.82 -22.79 15.00
CA SER A 264 -33.69 -22.81 16.45
C SER A 264 -32.61 -23.81 16.84
N VAL A 265 -31.57 -23.32 17.52
CA VAL A 265 -30.49 -24.17 18.02
C VAL A 265 -31.00 -25.06 19.18
N GLY A 266 -31.95 -24.58 19.98
CA GLY A 266 -32.54 -25.37 21.07
C GLY A 266 -33.37 -26.56 20.59
N GLU A 267 -34.19 -26.38 19.54
CA GLU A 267 -34.93 -27.50 18.95
C GLU A 267 -34.00 -28.52 18.29
N LEU A 268 -32.92 -28.04 17.65
CA LEU A 268 -31.91 -28.90 17.05
C LEU A 268 -31.15 -29.71 18.12
N GLU A 269 -30.74 -29.09 19.23
CA GLU A 269 -30.11 -29.78 20.37
C GLU A 269 -30.99 -30.93 20.86
N GLN A 270 -32.28 -30.67 21.11
CA GLN A 270 -33.22 -31.70 21.58
C GLN A 270 -33.34 -32.86 20.59
N ARG A 271 -33.46 -32.57 19.30
CA ARG A 271 -33.55 -33.60 18.23
C ARG A 271 -32.28 -34.45 18.18
N LEU A 272 -31.11 -33.81 18.16
CA LEU A 272 -29.82 -34.51 18.10
C LEU A 272 -29.60 -35.35 19.37
N HIS A 273 -30.03 -34.86 20.53
CA HIS A 273 -29.91 -35.56 21.80
C HIS A 273 -30.78 -36.82 21.83
N GLN A 274 -32.01 -36.76 21.33
CA GLN A 274 -32.89 -37.93 21.18
C GLN A 274 -32.30 -38.99 20.23
N GLN A 275 -31.46 -38.56 19.29
CA GLN A 275 -30.80 -39.43 18.33
C GLN A 275 -29.44 -39.96 18.82
N GLY A 276 -29.03 -39.63 20.05
CA GLY A 276 -27.78 -40.11 20.66
C GLY A 276 -26.52 -39.49 20.08
N ILE A 277 -26.62 -38.33 19.43
CA ILE A 277 -25.48 -37.64 18.81
C ILE A 277 -24.66 -36.91 19.89
N GLY A 278 -23.33 -37.06 19.82
CA GLY A 278 -22.42 -36.36 20.73
C GLY A 278 -22.46 -34.86 20.50
N MET A 279 -22.55 -34.09 21.59
CA MET A 279 -22.68 -32.62 21.54
C MET A 279 -22.07 -31.94 22.77
N GLU A 280 -21.79 -30.65 22.63
CA GLU A 280 -21.44 -29.77 23.74
C GLU A 280 -22.63 -28.89 24.14
N PRO A 281 -22.69 -28.40 25.40
CA PRO A 281 -23.74 -27.48 25.82
C PRO A 281 -23.77 -26.21 24.96
N ILE A 282 -24.98 -25.72 24.64
CA ILE A 282 -25.17 -24.45 23.94
C ILE A 282 -24.45 -23.32 24.68
N ARG A 283 -23.75 -22.46 23.93
CA ARG A 283 -23.06 -21.28 24.47
C ARG A 283 -23.48 -20.03 23.71
N GLU A 284 -23.47 -18.91 24.39
CA GLU A 284 -23.57 -17.58 23.77
C GLU A 284 -22.20 -17.22 23.20
N ASP A 285 -22.13 -17.11 21.87
CA ASP A 285 -20.95 -16.69 21.13
C ASP A 285 -21.12 -15.25 20.65
N ALA A 286 -20.11 -14.43 20.91
CA ALA A 286 -20.16 -13.00 20.62
C ALA A 286 -20.22 -12.67 19.11
N LEU A 287 -19.87 -13.60 18.23
CA LEU A 287 -19.92 -13.45 16.77
C LEU A 287 -21.17 -14.10 16.17
N PHE A 288 -21.64 -15.21 16.74
CA PHE A 288 -22.65 -16.06 16.10
C PHE A 288 -24.00 -16.15 16.83
N GLY A 289 -24.15 -15.49 17.99
CA GLY A 289 -25.35 -15.66 18.83
C GLY A 289 -25.30 -17.00 19.56
N LYS A 290 -26.40 -17.74 19.59
CA LYS A 290 -26.40 -19.08 20.21
C LYS A 290 -25.66 -20.07 19.32
N LEU A 291 -24.70 -20.78 19.90
CA LEU A 291 -23.88 -21.77 19.23
C LEU A 291 -24.07 -23.15 19.86
N LEU A 292 -24.40 -24.14 19.04
CA LEU A 292 -24.38 -25.57 19.36
C LEU A 292 -23.26 -26.28 18.61
N VAL A 293 -22.51 -27.11 19.33
CA VAL A 293 -21.43 -27.93 18.78
C VAL A 293 -21.85 -29.39 18.83
N PHE A 294 -21.77 -30.10 17.70
CA PHE A 294 -22.06 -31.54 17.62
C PHE A 294 -21.07 -32.26 16.71
N TYR A 295 -21.11 -33.60 16.75
CA TYR A 295 -20.13 -34.46 16.09
C TYR A 295 -20.79 -35.50 15.17
N ASP A 296 -20.17 -35.77 14.01
CA ASP A 296 -20.55 -36.90 13.16
C ASP A 296 -19.88 -38.23 13.62
N PRO A 297 -20.18 -39.38 13.00
CA PRO A 297 -19.61 -40.67 13.39
C PRO A 297 -18.08 -40.74 13.27
N ASP A 298 -17.49 -39.94 12.40
CA ASP A 298 -16.05 -39.82 12.20
C ASP A 298 -15.40 -38.85 13.21
N GLY A 299 -16.20 -38.23 14.08
CA GLY A 299 -15.76 -37.28 15.10
C GLY A 299 -15.50 -35.87 14.56
N ASN A 300 -15.90 -35.57 13.32
CA ASN A 300 -15.82 -34.21 12.79
C ASN A 300 -16.73 -33.29 13.58
N LYS A 301 -16.25 -32.08 13.85
CA LYS A 301 -16.98 -31.06 14.59
C LYS A 301 -17.85 -30.23 13.66
N TYR A 302 -19.07 -29.93 14.08
CA TYR A 302 -20.02 -29.07 13.37
C TYR A 302 -20.55 -28.00 14.31
N HIS A 303 -20.80 -26.81 13.76
CA HIS A 303 -21.43 -25.72 14.47
C HIS A 303 -22.80 -25.42 13.86
N ALA A 304 -23.84 -25.37 14.70
CA ALA A 304 -25.13 -24.80 14.35
C ALA A 304 -25.28 -23.47 15.10
N ILE A 305 -25.62 -22.41 14.38
CA ILE A 305 -25.74 -21.05 14.93
C ILE A 305 -27.17 -20.54 14.77
N GLU A 306 -27.68 -19.85 15.78
CA GLU A 306 -28.94 -19.10 15.75
C GLU A 306 -28.55 -17.63 15.95
N PRO A 307 -28.45 -16.85 14.86
CA PRO A 307 -28.08 -15.44 14.94
C PRO A 307 -29.17 -14.65 15.69
N ASN A 308 -28.72 -13.62 16.42
CA ASN A 308 -29.59 -12.73 17.21
C ASN A 308 -30.51 -11.85 16.35
#